data_AF-A0A924B5Q5-F1
#
_entry.id   AF-A0A924B5Q5-F1
#
_cell.length_a   1.000
_cell.length_b   1.000
_cell.length_c   1.000
_cell.angle_alpha   90.00
_cell.angle_beta   90.00
_cell.angle_gamma   90.00
#
_symmetry.space_group_name_H-M   'P 1'
#
loop_
_entity.id
_entity.type
_entity.pdbx_description
1 polymer ?
#
loop_
_entity_poly.entity_id
_entity_poly.type
_entity_poly.pdbx_seq_one_letter_code
_entity_poly.pdbx_strand_id
1 'polypeptide(L)'
;MTKKTSKKSAAKAVSPIVKTYIKDIDTLSKLTTSKKYSQIHVDEYPFDAQLLNASQLYRKSRQGYLALDGRYLPKVSSMMRSLSAQDLFKNEIDYTPLMSELIWFKDHSNEVADPLAQVKSLKYFNENSLYHEQNHRVVWKLLPPAPKDKAGLRRYLNFAESLVVTLDLALGDELEKKSLVFERMGIVFRPNGDDGYSKKSKSIYRQYLLSCLCATYYALELIEKRDILKAVDYIFPKQKALNKAAVKRALELSELFTLNTNPQWQDLNWQDCVKKLTQMHKGSDDQPFAIAADPLDLNIEFAVARAILDRFGL
;
A
#
# COMPACT_ATOMS: atom_id res chain seq x y z
N MET A 1 44.12 -47.45 -14.84
CA MET A 1 44.12 -46.47 -13.73
C MET A 1 43.75 -45.09 -14.28
N THR A 2 42.46 -44.77 -14.35
CA THR A 2 41.96 -43.46 -14.78
C THR A 2 41.80 -42.58 -13.55
N LYS A 3 42.65 -41.56 -13.41
CA LYS A 3 42.58 -40.55 -12.35
C LYS A 3 41.24 -39.79 -12.48
N LYS A 4 40.29 -40.08 -11.58
CA LYS A 4 39.14 -39.20 -11.32
C LYS A 4 39.67 -37.92 -10.70
N THR A 5 39.80 -36.87 -11.51
CA THR A 5 39.96 -35.50 -11.02
C THR A 5 38.64 -35.06 -10.39
N SER A 6 38.60 -35.01 -9.07
CA SER A 6 37.51 -34.36 -8.35
C SER A 6 37.53 -32.87 -8.68
N LYS A 7 36.68 -32.44 -9.61
CA LYS A 7 36.32 -31.01 -9.72
C LYS A 7 35.61 -30.64 -8.42
N LYS A 8 36.35 -30.07 -7.46
CA LYS A 8 35.76 -29.21 -6.44
C LYS A 8 34.99 -28.14 -7.20
N SER A 9 33.66 -28.23 -7.20
CA SER A 9 32.83 -27.16 -7.74
C SER A 9 33.20 -25.91 -6.97
N ALA A 10 33.74 -24.90 -7.66
CA ALA A 10 33.87 -23.58 -7.09
C ALA A 10 32.50 -23.19 -6.54
N ALA A 11 32.39 -22.97 -5.23
CA ALA A 11 31.17 -22.52 -4.61
C ALA A 11 30.73 -21.24 -5.36
N LYS A 12 29.64 -21.32 -6.12
CA LYS A 12 29.09 -20.17 -6.83
C LYS A 12 28.89 -19.07 -5.79
N ALA A 13 29.55 -17.93 -5.96
CA ALA A 13 29.41 -16.81 -5.04
C ALA A 13 27.92 -16.45 -4.95
N VAL A 14 27.35 -16.56 -3.75
CA VAL A 14 25.93 -16.26 -3.52
C VAL A 14 25.67 -14.79 -3.88
N SER A 15 24.69 -14.54 -4.74
CA SER A 15 24.31 -13.21 -5.20
C SER A 15 24.08 -12.25 -4.04
N PRO A 16 24.56 -10.98 -4.11
CA PRO A 16 24.27 -9.96 -3.08
C PRO A 16 22.77 -9.78 -2.82
N ILE A 17 21.94 -9.95 -3.84
CA ILE A 17 20.46 -9.86 -3.70
C ILE A 17 19.94 -10.96 -2.78
N VAL A 18 20.42 -12.19 -2.96
CA VAL A 18 20.01 -13.35 -2.14
C VAL A 18 20.47 -13.15 -0.69
N LYS A 19 21.72 -12.70 -0.49
CA LYS A 19 22.23 -12.39 0.86
C LYS A 19 21.41 -11.32 1.57
N THR A 20 21.06 -10.24 0.88
CA THR A 20 20.23 -9.17 1.42
C THR A 20 18.84 -9.68 1.76
N TYR A 21 18.23 -10.48 0.88
CA TYR A 21 16.90 -11.06 1.12
C TYR A 21 16.87 -11.97 2.36
N ILE A 22 17.87 -12.85 2.51
CA ILE A 22 18.04 -13.70 3.71
C ILE A 22 18.21 -12.84 4.97
N LYS A 23 19.03 -11.78 4.89
CA LYS A 23 19.24 -10.85 6.00
C LYS A 23 17.95 -10.12 6.37
N ASP A 24 17.13 -9.76 5.40
CA ASP A 24 15.84 -9.09 5.63
C ASP A 24 14.86 -10.04 6.31
N ILE A 25 14.76 -11.31 5.87
CA ILE A 25 13.97 -12.35 6.55
C ILE A 25 14.43 -12.53 8.00
N ASP A 26 15.74 -12.64 8.24
CA ASP A 26 16.30 -12.77 9.59
C ASP A 26 16.01 -11.55 10.46
N THR A 27 16.14 -10.34 9.89
CA THR A 27 15.86 -9.08 10.57
C THR A 27 14.40 -9.00 11.02
N LEU A 28 13.45 -9.31 10.13
CA LEU A 28 12.04 -9.28 10.45
C LEU A 28 11.64 -10.42 11.40
N SER A 29 12.19 -11.62 11.23
CA SER A 29 11.91 -12.77 12.11
C SER A 29 12.27 -12.50 13.57
N LYS A 30 13.27 -11.65 13.82
CA LYS A 30 13.72 -11.25 15.17
C LYS A 30 12.89 -10.14 15.80
N LEU A 31 11.97 -9.50 15.07
CA LEU A 31 11.09 -8.50 15.65
C LEU A 31 10.17 -9.14 16.67
N THR A 32 9.91 -8.40 17.75
CA THR A 32 9.02 -8.86 18.81
C THR A 32 7.60 -9.03 18.28
N THR A 33 6.93 -10.08 18.75
CA THR A 33 5.51 -10.34 18.52
C THR A 33 4.78 -10.35 19.86
N SER A 34 3.48 -10.08 19.84
CA SER A 34 2.66 -10.06 21.05
C SER A 34 1.49 -11.03 20.91
N LYS A 35 1.32 -11.90 21.92
CA LYS A 35 0.15 -12.79 22.03
C LYS A 35 -1.17 -12.03 22.08
N LYS A 36 -1.14 -10.74 22.45
CA LYS A 36 -2.32 -9.85 22.47
C LYS A 36 -3.02 -9.79 21.10
N TYR A 37 -2.27 -9.92 20.01
CA TYR A 37 -2.79 -9.75 18.65
C TYR A 37 -2.97 -11.08 17.90
N SER A 38 -2.82 -12.23 18.57
CA SER A 38 -2.90 -13.54 17.90
C SER A 38 -4.28 -13.82 17.29
N GLN A 39 -5.34 -13.26 17.87
CA GLN A 39 -6.72 -13.47 17.40
C GLN A 39 -7.03 -12.77 16.07
N ILE A 40 -6.25 -11.75 15.71
CA ILE A 40 -6.42 -11.01 14.46
C ILE A 40 -5.28 -11.26 13.49
N HIS A 41 -4.40 -12.21 13.78
CA HIS A 41 -3.26 -12.60 12.94
C HIS A 41 -3.74 -13.33 11.68
N VAL A 42 -3.10 -13.05 10.55
CA VAL A 42 -3.27 -13.84 9.31
C VAL A 42 -2.15 -14.86 9.23
N ASP A 43 -2.49 -16.12 9.47
CA ASP A 43 -1.56 -17.22 9.39
C ASP A 43 -0.92 -17.33 8.00
N GLU A 44 0.37 -17.65 7.96
CA GLU A 44 1.20 -17.75 6.75
C GLU A 44 1.36 -16.47 5.91
N TYR A 45 0.73 -15.34 6.26
CA TYR A 45 1.09 -14.06 5.63
C TYR A 45 2.45 -13.60 6.16
N PRO A 46 3.43 -13.30 5.29
CA PRO A 46 4.77 -12.94 5.73
C PRO A 46 4.81 -11.80 6.76
N PHE A 47 5.32 -12.13 7.94
CA PHE A 47 5.58 -11.20 9.05
C PHE A 47 4.36 -10.40 9.54
N ASP A 48 3.13 -10.93 9.39
CA ASP A 48 1.92 -10.27 9.85
C ASP A 48 1.95 -9.98 11.37
N ALA A 49 2.36 -10.97 12.18
CA ALA A 49 2.45 -10.81 13.64
C ALA A 49 3.45 -9.71 14.05
N GLN A 50 4.57 -9.61 13.34
CA GLN A 50 5.59 -8.59 13.57
C GLN A 50 5.05 -7.20 13.20
N LEU A 51 4.34 -7.09 12.08
CA LEU A 51 3.73 -5.83 11.65
C LEU A 51 2.60 -5.40 12.59
N LEU A 52 1.74 -6.33 13.01
CA LEU A 52 0.71 -6.12 14.05
C LEU A 52 1.31 -5.63 15.37
N ASN A 53 2.50 -6.10 15.75
CA ASN A 53 3.15 -5.62 16.96
C ASN A 53 3.81 -4.24 16.75
N ALA A 54 4.46 -4.03 15.61
CA ALA A 54 5.25 -2.85 15.32
C ALA A 54 4.41 -1.58 15.05
N SER A 55 3.19 -1.72 14.52
CA SER A 55 2.41 -0.59 13.98
C SER A 55 1.03 -0.46 14.59
N GLN A 56 0.67 0.73 15.10
CA GLN A 56 -0.70 1.02 15.53
C GLN A 56 -1.61 1.27 14.33
N LEU A 57 -1.09 1.88 13.26
CA LEU A 57 -1.84 2.11 12.03
C LEU A 57 -2.30 0.80 11.38
N TYR A 58 -1.39 -0.18 11.27
CA TYR A 58 -1.70 -1.51 10.75
C TYR A 58 -2.78 -2.19 11.58
N ARG A 59 -2.69 -2.12 12.92
CA ARG A 59 -3.72 -2.65 13.82
C ARG A 59 -5.08 -1.98 13.63
N LYS A 60 -5.12 -0.66 13.46
CA LYS A 60 -6.38 0.07 13.23
C LYS A 60 -7.01 -0.30 11.88
N SER A 61 -6.20 -0.42 10.84
CA SER A 61 -6.64 -0.91 9.53
C SER A 61 -7.22 -2.33 9.64
N ARG A 62 -6.49 -3.26 10.27
CA ARG A 62 -6.93 -4.63 10.54
C ARG A 62 -8.26 -4.68 11.29
N GLN A 63 -8.38 -3.93 12.38
CA GLN A 63 -9.61 -3.86 13.16
C GLN A 63 -10.77 -3.26 12.37
N GLY A 64 -10.53 -2.19 11.61
CA GLY A 64 -11.54 -1.57 10.75
C GLY A 64 -12.03 -2.53 9.67
N TYR A 65 -11.12 -3.26 9.03
CA TYR A 65 -11.47 -4.25 8.01
C TYR A 65 -12.27 -5.42 8.58
N LEU A 66 -11.83 -5.98 9.71
CA LEU A 66 -12.55 -7.07 10.38
C LEU A 66 -13.93 -6.64 10.89
N ALA A 67 -14.08 -5.39 11.35
CA ALA A 67 -15.37 -4.83 11.75
C ALA A 67 -16.36 -4.66 10.58
N LEU A 68 -15.87 -4.72 9.34
CA LEU A 68 -16.66 -4.70 8.11
C LEU A 68 -16.89 -6.13 7.55
N ASP A 69 -16.77 -7.15 8.40
CA ASP A 69 -16.83 -8.57 8.04
C ASP A 69 -15.79 -8.97 6.98
N GLY A 70 -14.64 -8.28 6.99
CA GLY A 70 -13.51 -8.57 6.12
C GLY A 70 -12.91 -9.95 6.39
N ARG A 71 -12.51 -10.68 5.33
CA ARG A 71 -11.96 -12.03 5.40
C ARG A 71 -10.67 -12.17 4.60
N TYR A 72 -9.70 -12.88 5.16
CA TYR A 72 -8.48 -13.26 4.45
C TYR A 72 -8.60 -14.68 3.93
N LEU A 73 -8.25 -14.88 2.65
CA LEU A 73 -8.33 -16.18 2.01
C LEU A 73 -6.92 -16.63 1.59
N PRO A 74 -6.40 -17.74 2.15
CA PRO A 74 -5.08 -18.25 1.80
C PRO A 74 -5.13 -18.91 0.41
N LYS A 75 -4.97 -18.10 -0.63
CA LYS A 75 -5.01 -18.53 -2.03
C LYS A 75 -3.86 -17.89 -2.79
N VAL A 76 -3.15 -18.71 -3.56
CA VAL A 76 -2.08 -18.23 -4.43
C VAL A 76 -2.63 -17.13 -5.36
N SER A 77 -2.05 -15.94 -5.23
CA SER A 77 -2.37 -14.78 -6.05
C SER A 77 -1.07 -14.14 -6.52
N SER A 78 -0.87 -14.10 -7.83
CA SER A 78 0.22 -13.32 -8.42
C SER A 78 -0.08 -11.82 -8.34
N MET A 79 0.98 -11.01 -8.42
CA MET A 79 0.84 -9.56 -8.58
C MET A 79 -0.10 -9.19 -9.73
N MET A 80 -0.02 -9.89 -10.88
CA MET A 80 -0.87 -9.58 -12.03
C MET A 80 -2.35 -9.89 -11.77
N ARG A 81 -2.64 -10.99 -11.05
CA ARG A 81 -4.02 -11.32 -10.68
C ARG A 81 -4.54 -10.31 -9.67
N SER A 82 -3.77 -9.88 -8.68
CA SER A 82 -4.25 -8.87 -7.73
C SER A 82 -4.54 -7.52 -8.39
N LEU A 83 -3.69 -7.09 -9.33
CA LEU A 83 -3.88 -5.82 -10.05
C LEU A 83 -5.02 -5.84 -11.08
N SER A 84 -5.44 -7.02 -11.55
CA SER A 84 -6.46 -7.17 -12.60
C SER A 84 -7.78 -7.78 -12.13
N ALA A 85 -7.81 -8.43 -10.96
CA ALA A 85 -9.02 -9.06 -10.45
C ALA A 85 -10.07 -8.00 -10.10
N GLN A 86 -11.26 -8.12 -10.71
CA GLN A 86 -12.37 -7.17 -10.67
C GLN A 86 -13.05 -6.98 -9.29
N ASP A 87 -12.46 -7.47 -8.20
CA ASP A 87 -13.11 -7.59 -6.91
C ASP A 87 -12.48 -6.74 -5.80
N LEU A 88 -12.00 -5.54 -6.17
CA LEU A 88 -11.62 -4.45 -5.26
C LEU A 88 -12.68 -4.13 -4.19
N PHE A 89 -13.95 -4.44 -4.45
CA PHE A 89 -15.08 -4.19 -3.56
C PHE A 89 -15.57 -5.42 -2.80
N LYS A 90 -14.99 -6.61 -3.03
CA LYS A 90 -15.29 -7.76 -2.17
C LYS A 90 -14.64 -7.54 -0.81
N ASN A 91 -15.35 -7.90 0.25
CA ASN A 91 -14.81 -7.93 1.62
C ASN A 91 -13.93 -9.17 1.85
N GLU A 92 -13.25 -9.64 0.81
CA GLU A 92 -12.32 -10.76 0.84
C GLU A 92 -11.01 -10.30 0.23
N ILE A 93 -9.90 -10.66 0.88
CA ILE A 93 -8.55 -10.43 0.37
C ILE A 93 -7.88 -11.80 0.22
N ASP A 94 -7.63 -12.19 -1.03
CA ASP A 94 -6.79 -13.34 -1.36
C ASP A 94 -5.32 -12.97 -1.06
N TYR A 95 -4.59 -13.87 -0.39
CA TYR A 95 -3.14 -13.72 -0.15
C TYR A 95 -2.42 -15.05 -0.36
N THR A 96 -1.17 -14.98 -0.83
CA THR A 96 -0.33 -16.18 -0.96
C THR A 96 0.28 -16.50 0.42
N PRO A 97 -0.02 -17.67 1.02
CA PRO A 97 0.62 -18.11 2.27
C PRO A 97 2.08 -18.47 1.97
N LEU A 98 3.03 -17.65 2.45
CA LEU A 98 4.45 -17.76 2.09
C LEU A 98 5.39 -17.76 3.29
N MET A 99 4.91 -17.50 4.51
CA MET A 99 5.80 -17.33 5.67
C MET A 99 6.72 -18.54 5.88
N SER A 100 6.17 -19.76 5.86
CA SER A 100 6.95 -20.99 6.04
C SER A 100 7.97 -21.20 4.90
N GLU A 101 7.59 -20.86 3.67
CA GLU A 101 8.48 -20.95 2.49
C GLU A 101 9.65 -19.94 2.58
N LEU A 102 9.38 -18.72 3.07
CA LEU A 102 10.43 -17.71 3.29
C LEU A 102 11.44 -18.19 4.35
N ILE A 103 10.96 -18.78 5.45
CA ILE A 103 11.83 -19.32 6.49
C ILE A 103 12.64 -20.50 5.95
N TRP A 104 12.00 -21.43 5.22
CA TRP A 104 12.71 -22.54 4.59
C TRP A 104 13.80 -22.05 3.63
N PHE A 105 13.49 -21.07 2.77
CA PHE A 105 14.47 -20.51 1.83
C PHE A 105 15.66 -19.85 2.55
N LYS A 106 15.39 -19.13 3.65
CA LYS A 106 16.46 -18.53 4.47
C LYS A 106 17.45 -19.57 4.97
N ASP A 107 16.95 -20.74 5.40
CA ASP A 107 17.76 -21.81 5.97
C ASP A 107 18.40 -22.73 4.91
N HIS A 108 17.81 -22.84 3.71
CA HIS A 108 18.21 -23.82 2.68
C HIS A 108 18.56 -23.19 1.32
N SER A 109 18.77 -21.87 1.25
CA SER A 109 19.05 -21.17 -0.02
C SER A 109 20.23 -21.73 -0.82
N ASN A 110 21.21 -22.38 -0.16
CA ASN A 110 22.36 -23.03 -0.78
C ASN A 110 22.02 -24.37 -1.47
N GLU A 111 20.86 -24.95 -1.16
CA GLU A 111 20.36 -26.20 -1.74
C GLU A 111 19.50 -25.95 -2.99
N VAL A 112 19.05 -24.71 -3.20
CA VAL A 112 18.25 -24.31 -4.35
C VAL A 112 19.14 -24.17 -5.60
N ALA A 113 18.69 -24.76 -6.72
CA ALA A 113 19.45 -24.76 -7.98
C ALA A 113 19.74 -23.34 -8.51
N ASP A 114 18.76 -22.43 -8.41
CA ASP A 114 18.91 -21.01 -8.71
C ASP A 114 18.25 -20.16 -7.59
N PRO A 115 19.01 -19.77 -6.56
CA PRO A 115 18.48 -18.99 -5.45
C PRO A 115 18.00 -17.60 -5.86
N LEU A 116 18.57 -17.02 -6.92
CA LEU A 116 18.16 -15.70 -7.40
C LEU A 116 16.80 -15.77 -8.10
N ALA A 117 16.58 -16.79 -8.93
CA ALA A 117 15.27 -17.04 -9.53
C ALA A 117 14.21 -17.29 -8.46
N GLN A 118 14.54 -18.06 -7.42
CA GLN A 118 13.63 -18.32 -6.30
C GLN A 118 13.23 -17.03 -5.57
N VAL A 119 14.18 -16.14 -5.25
CA VAL A 119 13.87 -14.82 -4.65
C VAL A 119 12.90 -14.02 -5.53
N LYS A 120 13.09 -14.01 -6.84
CA LYS A 120 12.19 -13.30 -7.77
C LYS A 120 10.78 -13.88 -7.73
N SER A 121 10.65 -15.22 -7.73
CA SER A 121 9.35 -15.88 -7.62
C SER A 121 8.66 -15.57 -6.30
N LEU A 122 9.37 -15.65 -5.17
CA LEU A 122 8.81 -15.35 -3.86
C LEU A 122 8.30 -13.91 -3.77
N LYS A 123 9.05 -12.95 -4.32
CA LYS A 123 8.61 -11.55 -4.41
C LYS A 123 7.37 -11.39 -5.29
N TYR A 124 7.34 -12.02 -6.46
CA TYR A 124 6.21 -11.93 -7.40
C TYR A 124 4.86 -12.36 -6.79
N PHE A 125 4.88 -13.27 -5.80
CA PHE A 125 3.70 -13.73 -5.08
C PHE A 125 3.46 -13.04 -3.73
N ASN A 126 4.36 -12.15 -3.30
CA ASN A 126 4.27 -11.39 -2.03
C ASN A 126 4.30 -9.88 -2.22
N GLU A 127 4.10 -9.37 -3.42
CA GLU A 127 4.14 -7.93 -3.70
C GLU A 127 2.84 -7.20 -3.35
N ASN A 128 1.76 -7.92 -3.02
CA ASN A 128 0.51 -7.28 -2.61
C ASN A 128 0.48 -7.04 -1.09
N SER A 129 0.56 -5.77 -0.69
CA SER A 129 0.45 -5.35 0.71
C SER A 129 -0.97 -5.57 1.22
N LEU A 130 -1.13 -6.43 2.24
CA LEU A 130 -2.43 -6.57 2.90
C LEU A 130 -2.93 -5.24 3.44
N TYR A 131 -2.04 -4.37 3.94
CA TYR A 131 -2.44 -3.08 4.52
C TYR A 131 -3.15 -2.20 3.50
N HIS A 132 -2.62 -2.14 2.27
CA HIS A 132 -3.18 -1.35 1.19
C HIS A 132 -4.57 -1.87 0.80
N GLU A 133 -4.69 -3.18 0.59
CA GLU A 133 -5.97 -3.81 0.23
C GLU A 133 -7.04 -3.66 1.33
N GLN A 134 -6.65 -3.81 2.60
CA GLN A 134 -7.53 -3.56 3.75
C GLN A 134 -8.03 -2.12 3.75
N ASN A 135 -7.12 -1.16 3.54
CA ASN A 135 -7.45 0.26 3.52
C ASN A 135 -8.42 0.61 2.41
N HIS A 136 -8.34 0.00 1.23
CA HIS A 136 -9.38 0.15 0.22
C HIS A 136 -10.76 -0.21 0.77
N ARG A 137 -10.93 -1.39 1.36
CA ARG A 137 -12.25 -1.86 1.85
C ARG A 137 -12.77 -1.00 3.00
N VAL A 138 -11.87 -0.51 3.86
CA VAL A 138 -12.23 0.42 4.93
C VAL A 138 -12.63 1.78 4.35
N VAL A 139 -11.83 2.36 3.46
CA VAL A 139 -12.06 3.68 2.86
C VAL A 139 -13.35 3.69 2.04
N TRP A 140 -13.65 2.64 1.27
CA TRP A 140 -14.91 2.55 0.52
C TRP A 140 -16.15 2.72 1.39
N LYS A 141 -16.09 2.23 2.64
CA LYS A 141 -17.19 2.34 3.62
C LYS A 141 -17.21 3.66 4.37
N LEU A 142 -16.08 4.35 4.46
CA LEU A 142 -15.97 5.65 5.14
C LEU A 142 -16.25 6.84 4.21
N LEU A 143 -16.07 6.67 2.90
CA LEU A 143 -16.40 7.70 1.93
C LEU A 143 -17.93 7.80 1.75
N PRO A 144 -18.46 9.02 1.49
CA PRO A 144 -19.86 9.16 1.12
C PRO A 144 -20.15 8.49 -0.24
N PRO A 145 -21.43 8.31 -0.62
CA PRO A 145 -21.80 7.59 -1.82
C PRO A 145 -21.10 8.11 -3.08
N ALA A 146 -20.68 7.19 -3.97
CA ALA A 146 -20.00 7.58 -5.21
C ALA A 146 -20.95 8.28 -6.21
N PRO A 147 -20.43 9.20 -7.04
CA PRO A 147 -21.15 9.68 -8.22
C PRO A 147 -21.50 8.55 -9.19
N LYS A 148 -22.59 8.72 -9.93
CA LYS A 148 -23.09 7.71 -10.89
C LYS A 148 -22.58 7.91 -12.31
N ASP A 149 -22.10 9.11 -12.63
CA ASP A 149 -21.51 9.42 -13.93
C ASP A 149 -20.04 9.02 -13.98
N LYS A 150 -19.57 8.68 -15.18
CA LYS A 150 -18.22 8.16 -15.40
C LYS A 150 -17.12 9.13 -14.94
N ALA A 151 -17.28 10.43 -15.22
CA ALA A 151 -16.26 11.43 -14.91
C ALA A 151 -16.16 11.70 -13.41
N GLY A 152 -17.30 11.83 -12.72
CA GLY A 152 -17.37 11.94 -11.28
C GLY A 152 -16.82 10.71 -10.56
N LEU A 153 -17.17 9.51 -11.04
CA LEU A 153 -16.64 8.26 -10.49
C LEU A 153 -15.12 8.18 -10.63
N ARG A 154 -14.57 8.57 -11.79
CA ARG A 154 -13.11 8.61 -12.02
C ARG A 154 -12.39 9.41 -10.93
N ARG A 155 -12.85 10.65 -10.69
CA ARG A 155 -12.28 11.53 -9.65
C ARG A 155 -12.45 10.93 -8.25
N TYR A 156 -13.61 10.35 -7.97
CA TYR A 156 -13.88 9.67 -6.70
C TYR A 156 -12.91 8.51 -6.45
N LEU A 157 -12.67 7.66 -7.45
CA LEU A 157 -11.73 6.54 -7.35
C LEU A 157 -10.29 7.03 -7.17
N ASN A 158 -9.89 8.07 -7.91
CA ASN A 158 -8.57 8.68 -7.77
C ASN A 158 -8.36 9.33 -6.40
N PHE A 159 -9.39 9.94 -5.84
CA PHE A 159 -9.35 10.50 -4.49
C PHE A 159 -9.25 9.41 -3.42
N ALA A 160 -9.98 8.30 -3.58
CA ALA A 160 -9.89 7.20 -2.65
C ALA A 160 -8.54 6.47 -2.71
N GLU A 161 -7.98 6.30 -3.90
CA GLU A 161 -6.63 5.78 -4.09
C GLU A 161 -5.59 6.70 -3.42
N SER A 162 -5.71 8.03 -3.60
CA SER A 162 -4.78 8.96 -2.96
C SER A 162 -4.86 8.93 -1.43
N LEU A 163 -6.04 8.66 -0.86
CA LEU A 163 -6.20 8.38 0.57
C LEU A 163 -5.47 7.10 0.99
N VAL A 164 -5.66 5.99 0.26
CA VAL A 164 -5.01 4.72 0.57
C VAL A 164 -3.48 4.83 0.49
N VAL A 165 -2.95 5.45 -0.56
CA VAL A 165 -1.52 5.74 -0.70
C VAL A 165 -1.02 6.62 0.46
N THR A 166 -1.79 7.61 0.88
CA THR A 166 -1.43 8.46 2.02
C THR A 166 -1.32 7.65 3.31
N LEU A 167 -2.20 6.66 3.51
CA LEU A 167 -2.13 5.74 4.64
C LEU A 167 -0.90 4.82 4.54
N ASP A 168 -0.50 4.38 3.33
CA ASP A 168 0.73 3.60 3.12
C ASP A 168 1.99 4.40 3.48
N LEU A 169 2.04 5.68 3.07
CA LEU A 169 3.13 6.59 3.45
C LEU A 169 3.19 6.77 4.97
N ALA A 170 2.04 6.91 5.63
CA ALA A 170 1.96 7.05 7.08
C ALA A 170 2.38 5.75 7.81
N LEU A 171 2.04 4.57 7.29
CA LEU A 171 2.53 3.31 7.82
C LEU A 171 4.07 3.22 7.71
N GLY A 172 4.62 3.59 6.56
CA GLY A 172 6.07 3.67 6.35
C GLY A 172 6.73 4.56 7.40
N ASP A 173 6.15 5.74 7.65
CA ASP A 173 6.65 6.68 8.67
C ASP A 173 6.58 6.13 10.10
N GLU A 174 5.50 5.43 10.47
CA GLU A 174 5.36 4.82 11.80
C GLU A 174 6.38 3.69 12.03
N LEU A 175 6.72 2.95 10.98
CA LEU A 175 7.72 1.87 11.03
C LEU A 175 9.17 2.39 11.03
N GLU A 176 9.38 3.66 10.69
CA GLU A 176 10.69 4.29 10.53
C GLU A 176 11.63 3.42 9.68
N LYS A 177 12.91 3.28 10.06
CA LYS A 177 13.91 2.49 9.32
C LYS A 177 13.50 1.03 9.06
N LYS A 178 12.57 0.47 9.86
CA LYS A 178 12.10 -0.91 9.64
C LYS A 178 11.27 -1.01 8.35
N SER A 179 10.62 0.07 7.93
CA SER A 179 9.80 0.11 6.71
C SER A 179 10.60 -0.31 5.47
N LEU A 180 11.90 0.04 5.41
CA LEU A 180 12.77 -0.33 4.30
C LEU A 180 12.95 -1.85 4.18
N VAL A 181 12.95 -2.56 5.31
CA VAL A 181 13.06 -4.02 5.32
C VAL A 181 11.72 -4.64 4.92
N PHE A 182 10.61 -4.13 5.47
CA PHE A 182 9.26 -4.56 5.09
C PHE A 182 8.97 -4.34 3.60
N GLU A 183 9.38 -3.20 3.04
CA GLU A 183 9.18 -2.86 1.63
C GLU A 183 9.99 -3.77 0.70
N ARG A 184 11.27 -4.02 1.00
CA ARG A 184 12.09 -4.96 0.20
C ARG A 184 11.55 -6.38 0.20
N MET A 185 10.76 -6.74 1.20
CA MET A 185 10.07 -8.02 1.33
C MET A 185 8.67 -8.04 0.71
N GLY A 186 8.17 -6.90 0.19
CA GLY A 186 6.85 -6.78 -0.44
C GLY A 186 5.67 -6.62 0.53
N ILE A 187 5.94 -6.45 1.82
CA ILE A 187 4.90 -6.47 2.87
C ILE A 187 4.22 -5.10 3.03
N VAL A 188 4.96 -4.02 2.74
CA VAL A 188 4.43 -2.65 2.70
C VAL A 188 4.84 -2.00 1.39
N PHE A 189 4.01 -1.11 0.85
CA PHE A 189 4.32 -0.48 -0.44
C PHE A 189 5.31 0.66 -0.35
N ARG A 190 5.36 1.38 0.77
CA ARG A 190 6.12 2.63 0.89
C ARG A 190 6.98 2.63 2.13
N PRO A 191 8.27 2.99 2.02
CA PRO A 191 9.09 3.22 3.19
C PRO A 191 8.82 4.59 3.82
N ASN A 192 9.40 4.80 5.00
CA ASN A 192 9.48 6.09 5.68
C ASN A 192 10.14 7.14 4.78
N GLY A 193 9.73 8.39 4.95
CA GLY A 193 10.36 9.52 4.27
C GLY A 193 11.59 9.98 5.02
N ASP A 194 12.59 10.46 4.29
CA ASP A 194 13.79 11.06 4.86
C ASP A 194 13.62 12.56 5.21
N ASP A 195 12.42 13.13 4.97
CA ASP A 195 12.11 14.54 5.20
C ASP A 195 11.81 14.90 6.67
N GLY A 196 11.54 13.89 7.52
CA GLY A 196 11.35 14.05 8.96
C GLY A 196 10.04 14.70 9.40
N TYR A 197 9.06 14.90 8.51
CA TYR A 197 7.78 15.53 8.89
C TYR A 197 6.95 14.69 9.86
N SER A 198 7.08 13.36 9.83
CA SER A 198 6.42 12.45 10.79
C SER A 198 6.85 12.65 12.25
N LYS A 199 8.02 13.27 12.47
CA LYS A 199 8.55 13.59 13.80
C LYS A 199 8.17 14.99 14.29
N LYS A 200 7.46 15.77 13.47
CA LYS A 200 6.95 17.10 13.84
C LYS A 200 5.66 16.93 14.66
N SER A 201 5.07 18.06 15.06
CA SER A 201 3.78 18.03 15.75
C SER A 201 2.70 17.38 14.88
N LYS A 202 1.70 16.75 15.51
CA LYS A 202 0.58 16.11 14.82
C LYS A 202 -0.07 17.04 13.79
N SER A 203 -0.24 18.32 14.12
CA SER A 203 -0.79 19.31 13.20
C SER A 203 0.07 19.51 11.94
N ILE A 204 1.39 19.60 12.09
CA ILE A 204 2.31 19.78 10.95
C ILE A 204 2.34 18.50 10.10
N TYR A 205 2.40 17.35 10.74
CA TYR A 205 2.42 16.08 10.02
C TYR A 205 1.12 15.85 9.24
N ARG A 206 -0.03 16.21 9.81
CA ARG A 206 -1.31 16.14 9.12
C ARG A 206 -1.37 17.08 7.90
N GLN A 207 -0.84 18.29 8.01
CA GLN A 207 -0.71 19.18 6.85
C GLN A 207 0.16 18.57 5.76
N TYR A 208 1.27 17.94 6.13
CA TYR A 208 2.14 17.20 5.22
C TYR A 208 1.41 16.04 4.52
N LEU A 209 0.66 15.22 5.26
CA LEU A 209 -0.13 14.12 4.69
C LEU A 209 -1.21 14.63 3.71
N LEU A 210 -1.88 15.75 4.01
CA LEU A 210 -2.84 16.36 3.09
C LEU A 210 -2.17 16.88 1.81
N SER A 211 -0.95 17.41 1.90
CA SER A 211 -0.17 17.79 0.72
C SER A 211 0.27 16.58 -0.10
N CYS A 212 0.65 15.47 0.55
CA CYS A 212 0.94 14.20 -0.14
C CYS A 212 -0.30 13.69 -0.88
N LEU A 213 -1.45 13.64 -0.20
CA LEU A 213 -2.73 13.24 -0.78
C LEU A 213 -3.07 14.08 -2.02
N CYS A 214 -2.97 15.41 -1.91
CA CYS A 214 -3.26 16.33 -3.01
C CYS A 214 -2.33 16.07 -4.21
N ALA A 215 -1.02 15.94 -3.96
CA ALA A 215 -0.05 15.65 -5.00
C ALA A 215 -0.27 14.28 -5.67
N THR A 216 -0.61 13.25 -4.89
CA THR A 216 -0.97 11.92 -5.40
C THR A 216 -2.24 11.97 -6.23
N TYR A 217 -3.28 12.65 -5.76
CA TYR A 217 -4.52 12.83 -6.51
C TYR A 217 -4.26 13.49 -7.87
N TYR A 218 -3.47 14.57 -7.91
CA TYR A 218 -3.10 15.23 -9.17
C TYR A 218 -2.29 14.33 -10.11
N ALA A 219 -1.41 13.50 -9.58
CA ALA A 219 -0.69 12.53 -10.39
C ALA A 219 -1.65 11.49 -11.01
N LEU A 220 -2.67 11.04 -10.27
CA LEU A 220 -3.68 10.08 -10.74
C LEU A 220 -4.69 10.72 -11.73
N GLU A 221 -4.97 12.01 -11.58
CA GLU A 221 -5.71 12.81 -12.57
C GLU A 221 -4.87 13.20 -13.79
N LEU A 222 -3.63 12.68 -13.90
CA LEU A 222 -2.71 12.88 -15.03
C LEU A 222 -2.31 14.35 -15.25
N ILE A 223 -2.30 15.16 -14.20
CA ILE A 223 -1.72 16.50 -14.26
C ILE A 223 -0.21 16.39 -14.51
N GLU A 224 0.34 17.26 -15.38
CA GLU A 224 1.76 17.25 -15.68
C GLU A 224 2.61 17.38 -14.40
N LYS A 225 3.55 16.45 -14.21
CA LYS A 225 4.39 16.37 -12.99
C LYS A 225 5.06 17.72 -12.62
N ARG A 226 5.44 18.53 -13.61
CA ARG A 226 6.07 19.85 -13.42
C ARG A 226 5.14 20.91 -12.84
N ASP A 227 3.83 20.74 -12.97
CA ASP A 227 2.82 21.71 -12.53
C ASP A 227 2.17 21.32 -11.19
N ILE A 228 2.30 20.06 -10.76
CA ILE A 228 1.77 19.57 -9.48
C ILE A 228 2.26 20.41 -8.31
N LEU A 229 3.54 20.76 -8.24
CA LEU A 229 4.06 21.60 -7.14
C LEU A 229 3.39 22.99 -7.13
N LYS A 230 3.17 23.59 -8.31
CA LYS A 230 2.52 24.91 -8.41
C LYS A 230 1.07 24.83 -7.93
N ALA A 231 0.35 23.78 -8.31
CA ALA A 231 -1.02 23.56 -7.88
C ALA A 231 -1.11 23.33 -6.35
N VAL A 232 -0.23 22.50 -5.78
CA VAL A 232 -0.18 22.28 -4.33
C VAL A 232 0.20 23.57 -3.58
N ASP A 233 1.12 24.38 -4.10
CA ASP A 233 1.45 25.69 -3.56
C ASP A 233 0.29 26.69 -3.66
N TYR A 234 -0.57 26.58 -4.67
CA TYR A 234 -1.78 27.38 -4.79
C TYR A 234 -2.80 27.02 -3.69
N ILE A 235 -3.05 25.73 -3.49
CA ILE A 235 -3.95 25.22 -2.43
C ILE A 235 -3.42 25.53 -1.03
N PHE A 236 -2.12 25.35 -0.81
CA PHE A 236 -1.48 25.50 0.50
C PHE A 236 -0.36 26.55 0.48
N PRO A 237 -0.68 27.86 0.35
CA PRO A 237 0.30 28.90 0.01
C PRO A 237 1.32 29.21 1.10
N LYS A 238 1.02 28.90 2.36
CA LYS A 238 1.86 29.27 3.52
C LYS A 238 2.90 28.20 3.91
N GLN A 239 3.08 27.14 3.11
CA GLN A 239 3.88 25.97 3.51
C GLN A 239 4.73 25.39 2.36
N LYS A 240 5.34 26.24 1.52
CA LYS A 240 6.09 25.84 0.31
C LYS A 240 7.16 24.76 0.53
N ALA A 241 7.93 24.84 1.61
CA ALA A 241 8.97 23.85 1.90
C ALA A 241 8.39 22.45 2.20
N LEU A 242 7.25 22.42 2.88
CA LEU A 242 6.49 21.21 3.17
C LEU A 242 5.85 20.66 1.89
N ASN A 243 5.24 21.52 1.07
CA ASN A 243 4.66 21.13 -0.21
C ASN A 243 5.72 20.52 -1.14
N LYS A 244 6.93 21.11 -1.21
CA LYS A 244 8.04 20.57 -2.01
C LYS A 244 8.43 19.17 -1.57
N ALA A 245 8.50 18.92 -0.26
CA ALA A 245 8.82 17.60 0.29
C ALA A 245 7.69 16.59 0.01
N ALA A 246 6.44 16.99 0.24
CA ALA A 246 5.26 16.16 0.01
C ALA A 246 5.12 15.77 -1.47
N VAL A 247 5.26 16.73 -2.38
CA VAL A 247 5.19 16.49 -3.84
C VAL A 247 6.32 15.56 -4.28
N LYS A 248 7.56 15.78 -3.81
CA LYS A 248 8.67 14.87 -4.11
C LYS A 248 8.30 13.43 -3.71
N ARG A 249 7.82 13.24 -2.48
CA ARG A 249 7.48 11.92 -1.96
C ARG A 249 6.29 11.27 -2.65
N ALA A 250 5.26 12.05 -2.98
CA ALA A 250 4.09 11.57 -3.71
C ALA A 250 4.44 11.13 -5.13
N LEU A 251 5.37 11.83 -5.80
CA LEU A 251 5.77 11.53 -7.18
C LEU A 251 6.80 10.40 -7.31
N GLU A 252 7.29 9.84 -6.20
CA GLU A 252 8.03 8.59 -6.18
C GLU A 252 7.11 7.36 -6.38
N LEU A 253 5.80 7.54 -6.58
CA LEU A 253 4.90 6.48 -7.01
C LEU A 253 5.33 5.91 -8.37
N SER A 254 5.23 4.59 -8.51
CA SER A 254 5.60 3.90 -9.75
C SER A 254 4.73 4.41 -10.90
N GLU A 255 5.37 4.88 -11.96
CA GLU A 255 4.69 5.32 -13.18
C GLU A 255 3.84 4.20 -13.81
N LEU A 256 4.21 2.93 -13.59
CA LEU A 256 3.43 1.76 -13.99
C LEU A 256 2.06 1.72 -13.27
N PHE A 257 2.05 2.06 -11.98
CA PHE A 257 0.84 2.12 -11.17
C PHE A 257 -0.06 3.30 -11.59
N THR A 258 0.56 4.44 -11.90
CA THR A 258 -0.19 5.64 -12.30
C THR A 258 -0.79 5.53 -13.71
N LEU A 259 -0.08 4.90 -14.66
CA LEU A 259 -0.45 4.91 -16.08
C LEU A 259 -1.20 3.65 -16.56
N ASN A 260 -0.85 2.46 -16.08
CA ASN A 260 -1.37 1.21 -16.66
C ASN A 260 -2.52 0.60 -15.87
N THR A 261 -2.56 0.79 -14.55
CA THR A 261 -3.57 0.17 -13.70
C THR A 261 -4.79 1.04 -13.44
N ASN A 262 -4.72 2.35 -13.67
CA ASN A 262 -5.80 3.25 -13.24
C ASN A 262 -6.75 3.67 -14.37
N PRO A 263 -6.34 4.36 -15.46
CA PRO A 263 -7.29 4.91 -16.42
C PRO A 263 -7.99 3.83 -17.25
N GLN A 264 -7.23 2.87 -17.80
CA GLN A 264 -7.77 1.80 -18.63
C GLN A 264 -8.68 0.86 -17.83
N TRP A 265 -8.28 0.52 -16.60
CA TRP A 265 -9.10 -0.30 -15.73
C TRP A 265 -10.41 0.40 -15.33
N GLN A 266 -10.34 1.69 -14.97
CA GLN A 266 -11.52 2.48 -14.66
C GLN A 266 -12.46 2.57 -15.88
N ASP A 267 -11.91 2.80 -17.07
CA ASP A 267 -12.69 2.86 -18.31
C ASP A 267 -13.43 1.55 -18.62
N LEU A 268 -12.82 0.40 -18.34
CA LEU A 268 -13.42 -0.91 -18.56
C LEU A 268 -14.44 -1.30 -17.49
N ASN A 269 -14.22 -0.91 -16.23
CA ASN A 269 -14.98 -1.44 -15.08
C ASN A 269 -15.92 -0.43 -14.41
N TRP A 270 -16.04 0.81 -14.92
CA TRP A 270 -16.77 1.88 -14.21
C TRP A 270 -18.23 1.53 -13.87
N GLN A 271 -18.96 0.86 -14.78
CA GLN A 271 -20.37 0.50 -14.55
C GLN A 271 -20.52 -0.49 -13.38
N ASP A 272 -19.67 -1.50 -13.34
CA ASP A 272 -19.63 -2.47 -12.25
C ASP A 272 -19.21 -1.81 -10.93
N CYS A 273 -18.27 -0.86 -10.98
CA CYS A 273 -17.88 -0.07 -9.81
C CYS A 273 -19.07 0.72 -9.26
N VAL A 274 -19.82 1.44 -10.10
CA VAL A 274 -21.02 2.19 -9.67
C VAL A 274 -22.03 1.24 -9.03
N LYS A 275 -22.29 0.09 -9.65
CA LYS A 275 -23.24 -0.91 -9.11
C LYS A 275 -22.79 -1.41 -7.73
N LYS A 276 -21.52 -1.81 -7.59
CA LYS A 276 -20.96 -2.33 -6.33
C LYS A 276 -20.94 -1.26 -5.24
N LEU A 277 -20.52 -0.04 -5.54
CA LEU A 277 -20.52 1.08 -4.58
C LEU A 277 -21.93 1.52 -4.18
N THR A 278 -22.87 1.61 -5.13
CA THR A 278 -24.28 1.92 -4.83
C THR A 278 -24.88 0.89 -3.88
N GLN A 279 -24.59 -0.39 -4.11
CA GLN A 279 -25.03 -1.46 -3.22
C GLN A 279 -24.34 -1.37 -1.85
N MET A 280 -23.06 -1.00 -1.83
CA MET A 280 -22.26 -0.85 -0.61
C MET A 280 -22.79 0.24 0.32
N HIS A 281 -23.30 1.34 -0.26
CA HIS A 281 -23.85 2.52 0.43
C HIS A 281 -25.37 2.52 0.50
N LYS A 282 -26.03 1.40 0.22
CA LYS A 282 -27.49 1.29 0.26
C LYS A 282 -28.00 1.65 1.66
N GLY A 283 -28.88 2.66 1.72
CA GLY A 283 -29.45 3.15 2.98
C GLY A 283 -28.65 4.28 3.65
N SER A 284 -27.60 4.80 3.01
CA SER A 284 -27.00 6.08 3.44
C SER A 284 -27.90 7.25 3.04
N ASP A 285 -28.06 8.21 3.95
CA ASP A 285 -28.76 9.48 3.72
C ASP A 285 -27.82 10.57 3.15
N ASP A 286 -26.53 10.27 3.03
CA ASP A 286 -25.53 11.21 2.52
C ASP A 286 -25.74 11.47 1.02
N GLN A 287 -25.48 12.71 0.61
CA GLN A 287 -25.44 13.06 -0.80
C GLN A 287 -24.23 12.43 -1.49
N PRO A 288 -24.32 12.11 -2.80
CA PRO A 288 -23.17 11.65 -3.56
C PRO A 288 -21.99 12.61 -3.45
N PHE A 289 -20.81 12.06 -3.17
CA PHE A 289 -19.59 12.82 -3.01
C PHE A 289 -19.03 13.24 -4.37
N ALA A 290 -19.52 14.37 -4.87
CA ALA A 290 -19.08 14.97 -6.10
C ALA A 290 -17.72 15.67 -5.89
N ILE A 291 -16.64 15.00 -6.27
CA ILE A 291 -15.31 15.62 -6.30
C ILE A 291 -15.30 16.75 -7.33
N ALA A 292 -14.80 17.92 -6.93
CA ALA A 292 -14.75 19.10 -7.77
C ALA A 292 -14.10 18.82 -9.14
N ALA A 293 -14.71 19.37 -10.20
CA ALA A 293 -14.16 19.27 -11.54
C ALA A 293 -12.92 20.16 -11.70
N ASP A 294 -12.88 21.29 -10.99
CA ASP A 294 -11.66 22.08 -10.83
C ASP A 294 -10.78 21.41 -9.78
N PRO A 295 -9.61 20.85 -10.15
CA PRO A 295 -8.72 20.21 -9.20
C PRO A 295 -8.15 21.19 -8.16
N LEU A 296 -8.31 22.51 -8.35
CA LEU A 296 -7.88 23.53 -7.39
C LEU A 296 -8.94 23.85 -6.31
N ASP A 297 -10.11 23.22 -6.32
CA ASP A 297 -11.15 23.42 -5.30
C ASP A 297 -11.46 22.13 -4.52
N LEU A 298 -10.52 21.72 -3.66
CA LEU A 298 -10.59 20.46 -2.90
C LEU A 298 -11.04 20.63 -1.43
N ASN A 299 -11.82 21.67 -1.13
CA ASN A 299 -12.12 22.05 0.26
C ASN A 299 -12.92 20.99 1.03
N ILE A 300 -13.96 20.42 0.42
CA ILE A 300 -14.80 19.38 1.04
C ILE A 300 -14.00 18.07 1.15
N GLU A 301 -13.21 17.78 0.14
CA GLU A 301 -12.32 16.64 0.03
C GLU A 301 -11.31 16.62 1.17
N PHE A 302 -10.72 17.77 1.52
CA PHE A 302 -9.84 17.85 2.67
C PHE A 302 -10.56 17.67 4.01
N ALA A 303 -11.84 18.03 4.13
CA ALA A 303 -12.63 17.74 5.33
C ALA A 303 -12.86 16.22 5.48
N VAL A 304 -13.24 15.54 4.39
CA VAL A 304 -13.39 14.07 4.35
C VAL A 304 -12.06 13.39 4.67
N ALA A 305 -10.97 13.83 4.04
CA ALA A 305 -9.64 13.26 4.28
C ALA A 305 -9.22 13.39 5.75
N ARG A 306 -9.46 14.55 6.39
CA ARG A 306 -9.16 14.74 7.82
C ARG A 306 -9.95 13.79 8.70
N ALA A 307 -11.25 13.63 8.43
CA ALA A 307 -12.10 12.71 9.19
C ALA A 307 -11.60 11.26 9.09
N ILE A 308 -11.15 10.84 7.91
CA ILE A 308 -10.52 9.52 7.72
C ILE A 308 -9.20 9.44 8.49
N LEU A 309 -8.29 10.41 8.35
CA LEU A 309 -7.02 10.43 9.09
C LEU A 309 -7.24 10.36 10.62
N ASP A 310 -8.26 11.05 11.14
CA ASP A 310 -8.64 11.00 12.56
C ASP A 310 -9.06 9.59 13.00
N ARG A 311 -9.77 8.82 12.16
CA ARG A 311 -10.10 7.40 12.44
C ARG A 311 -8.84 6.55 12.60
N PHE A 312 -7.81 6.81 11.78
CA PHE A 312 -6.50 6.18 11.89
C PHE A 312 -5.63 6.79 12.99
N GLY A 313 -6.04 7.91 13.60
CA GLY A 313 -5.32 8.60 14.68
C GLY A 313 -4.17 9.48 14.20
N LEU A 314 -4.07 9.70 12.89
CA LEU A 314 -3.16 10.63 12.23
C LEU A 314 -3.71 12.05 12.34
#